data_AF-A8YNR3-F1
#
_entry.id   AF-A8YNR3-F1
#
_cell.length_a   1.000
_cell.length_b   1.000
_cell.length_c   1.000
_cell.angle_alpha   90.00
_cell.angle_beta   90.00
_cell.angle_gamma   90.00
#
_symmetry.space_group_name_H-M   'P 1'
#
loop_
_entity.id
_entity.type
_entity.pdbx_description
1 polymer ?
#
loop_
_entity_poly.entity_id
_entity_poly.type
_entity_poly.pdbx_seq_one_letter_code
_entity_poly.pdbx_strand_id
1 'polypeptide(L)' 'MRLSQQLFVTLREDPVEAKIPSHKCLVRASYIRRIGSGIL' A
#
# COMPACT_ATOMS: atom_id res chain seq x y z
N MET A 1 -15.28 12.62 -6.17
CA MET A 1 -14.94 12.18 -4.79
C MET A 1 -13.88 13.12 -4.23
N ARG A 2 -13.94 13.50 -2.94
CA ARG A 2 -12.90 14.34 -2.32
C ARG A 2 -11.89 13.47 -1.60
N LEU A 3 -10.60 13.66 -1.90
CA LEU A 3 -9.51 12.87 -1.31
C LEU A 3 -9.44 13.01 0.22
N SER A 4 -9.78 14.19 0.74
CA SER A 4 -9.81 14.47 2.19
C SER A 4 -10.84 13.66 2.97
N GLN A 5 -11.79 13.01 2.27
CA GLN A 5 -12.82 12.15 2.86
C GLN A 5 -12.51 10.66 2.67
N GLN A 6 -11.35 10.33 2.09
CA GLN A 6 -10.90 8.96 1.83
C GLN A 6 -9.67 8.65 2.68
N LEU A 7 -9.51 7.37 3.04
CA LEU A 7 -8.36 6.91 3.79
C LEU A 7 -7.22 6.52 2.85
N PHE A 8 -6.36 7.49 2.52
CA PHE A 8 -5.12 7.24 1.79
C PHE A 8 -3.92 7.55 2.68
N VAL A 9 -3.11 6.53 2.98
CA VAL A 9 -1.87 6.65 3.74
C VAL A 9 -0.70 6.22 2.85
N THR A 10 -0.26 7.13 1.99
CA THR A 10 0.77 6.81 1.00
C THR A 10 2.18 6.76 1.62
N LEU A 11 3.02 5.87 1.10
CA LEU A 11 4.41 5.72 1.53
C LEU A 11 5.35 6.51 0.62
N ARG A 12 6.35 7.16 1.22
CA ARG A 12 7.41 7.87 0.48
C ARG A 12 8.44 6.91 -0.12
N GLU A 13 8.78 5.87 0.64
CA GLU A 13 9.79 4.87 0.28
C GLU A 13 9.18 3.53 -0.12
N ASP A 14 9.95 2.72 -0.84
CA ASP A 14 9.51 1.40 -1.29
C ASP A 14 9.46 0.45 -0.09
N PRO A 15 8.33 -0.25 0.13
CA PRO A 15 8.22 -1.22 1.20
C PRO A 15 9.17 -2.40 0.93
N VAL A 16 10.04 -2.68 1.90
CA VAL A 16 11.09 -3.72 1.81
C VAL A 16 10.51 -5.14 1.69
N GLU A 17 9.32 -5.35 2.24
CA GLU A 17 8.61 -6.63 2.21
C GLU A 17 8.04 -6.99 0.83
N ALA A 18 7.75 -5.98 0.00
CA ALA A 18 7.16 -6.20 -1.31
C ALA A 18 8.27 -6.40 -2.35
N LYS A 19 8.45 -7.64 -2.82
CA LYS A 19 9.49 -7.94 -3.83
C LYS A 19 9.03 -7.69 -5.26
N ILE A 20 7.74 -7.86 -5.53
CA ILE A 20 7.14 -7.73 -6.87
C ILE A 20 6.78 -6.25 -7.12
N PRO A 21 7.14 -5.65 -8.27
CA PRO A 21 6.86 -4.24 -8.57
C PRO A 21 5.38 -3.84 -8.44
N SER A 22 4.44 -4.67 -8.91
CA SER A 22 3.00 -4.40 -8.78
C SER A 22 2.56 -4.33 -7.31
N HIS A 23 3.01 -5.28 -6.49
CA HIS A 23 2.74 -5.31 -5.06
C HIS A 23 3.33 -4.08 -4.36
N LYS A 24 4.56 -3.68 -4.69
CA LYS A 24 5.17 -2.44 -4.17
C LYS A 24 4.29 -1.24 -4.47
N CYS A 25 3.84 -1.06 -5.71
CA CYS A 25 2.99 0.05 -6.10
C CYS A 25 1.67 0.07 -5.31
N LEU A 26 1.00 -1.07 -5.16
CA LEU A 26 -0.28 -1.16 -4.46
C LEU A 26 -0.15 -0.85 -2.97
N VAL A 27 0.89 -1.36 -2.30
CA VAL A 27 1.16 -1.07 -0.88
C VAL A 27 1.51 0.40 -0.71
N ARG A 28 2.38 0.96 -1.57
CA ARG A 28 2.78 2.38 -1.50
C ARG A 28 1.64 3.35 -1.68
N ALA A 29 0.71 3.04 -2.57
CA ALA A 29 -0.45 3.89 -2.85
C ALA A 29 -1.62 3.64 -1.88
N SER A 30 -1.43 2.86 -0.81
CA SER A 30 -2.45 2.56 0.21
C SER A 30 -3.67 1.82 -0.34
N TYR A 31 -3.53 1.08 -1.45
CA TYR A 31 -4.62 0.27 -2.01
C TYR A 31 -4.78 -1.06 -1.28
N ILE A 32 -3.69 -1.60 -0.75
CA ILE A 32 -3.68 -2.82 0.05
C ILE A 32 -2.88 -2.57 1.31
N ARG A 33 -3.36 -3.10 2.43
CA ARG A 33 -2.64 -3.16 3.69
C ARG A 33 -2.29 -4.62 3.92
N ARG A 34 -1.17 -4.88 4.59
CA ARG A 34 -0.82 -6.23 5.01
C ARG A 34 -1.24 -6.43 6.46
N ILE A 35 -2.11 -7.40 6.71
CA ILE A 35 -2.54 -7.77 8.07
C ILE A 35 -1.71 -8.94 8.61
N GLY A 36 -1.19 -9.83 7.75
CA GLY A 36 -0.40 -11.00 8.16
C GLY A 36 0.45 -11.63 7.05
N SER A 37 1.09 -12.76 7.35
CA SER A 37 1.85 -13.51 6.33
C SER A 37 0.90 -14.20 5.35
N GLY A 38 0.99 -13.84 4.07
CA GLY A 38 0.05 -14.32 3.03
C GLY A 38 -1.34 -13.70 3.10
N ILE A 39 -1.59 -12.79 4.05
CA ILE A 39 -2.84 -12.06 4.21
C ILE A 39 -2.54 -10.59 3.96
N LEU A 40 -3.01 -10.12 2.80
CA LEU A 40 -3.28 -8.69 2.63
C LEU A 40 -4.46 -8.36 3.53
#